data_AF-A0A1G6X7C4-F1
#
_entry.id   AF-A0A1G6X7C4-F1
#
_cell.length_a   1.000
_cell.length_b   1.000
_cell.length_c   1.000
_cell.angle_alpha   90.00
_cell.angle_beta   90.00
_cell.angle_gamma   90.00
#
_symmetry.space_group_name_H-M   'P 1'
#
loop_
_entity.id
_entity.type
_entity.pdbx_description
1 polymer ?
#
loop_
_entity_poly.entity_id
_entity_poly.type
_entity_poly.pdbx_seq_one_letter_code
_entity_poly.pdbx_strand_id
1 'polypeptide(L)'
;MIAFIRASFPGTPASQMWSDTVATNWMDPNIPFSMAHFWRTATFQQVDMANVIFPPVTVNDPRTGAADDRDRLVRAVLVAVENASHPNWNQFDRCIIFFAQQTDLFGGGAHKAPNGKLITAAVFDLLSGFDQTCQEVGHAFGLSHELDAAYNEYGCPYSIMSAAADFSFDRGPNPLLPGVQGPTNPARIVGPYIPAAHLYINQYRAVNPNGVFNHLDSVEYVPATYAQTPVNVRLYARDVAIGAWPNRRKVLVVVPPNVPGGDTHFLELRRKDSSYDAGIGNASIILLAGNFFVGSGAVPDPAAVRLRFVGRIDLEAAAGDLDFHSFSGHFVVRVSDFAPGFASVNLSIGGGNAWQDFRITLEETMTNVLPVGTGDWHRALVAPCPIGATREFNFRVKTFRTFLVLQARSAGYEAPAYSWKVHGIPLNPAAGNTLNLQVQCRDNSGHMMNAPAMHPVQCTFTVNGGRLELMIDGALADIVLGIEVTVNESSPSVMKNYYPSRTLWTTVRADNLAIEWDGEYQAAAEACWRRLKKLSNQIPELVIPPHGNPGDPDPPYFEKIGVRELIRVLVASDPFVARTVAGVVADRAAVSVEQVLEAALRNTRNA
;
A
#
# COMPACT_ATOMS: atom_id res chain seq x y z
N MET A 1 24.72 38.32 5.38
CA MET A 1 23.59 39.21 4.97
C MET A 1 23.38 39.13 3.45
N ILE A 2 22.17 39.45 2.95
CA ILE A 2 21.79 39.46 1.53
C ILE A 2 21.69 40.90 0.99
N ALA A 3 22.29 41.18 -0.16
CA ALA A 3 22.08 42.43 -0.90
C ALA A 3 20.92 42.24 -1.90
N PHE A 4 19.78 42.90 -1.68
CA PHE A 4 18.66 42.86 -2.62
C PHE A 4 18.71 44.10 -3.53
N ILE A 5 18.88 43.89 -4.82
CA ILE A 5 19.08 44.94 -5.82
C ILE A 5 17.98 44.87 -6.86
N ARG A 6 17.44 46.03 -7.21
CA ARG A 6 16.47 46.17 -8.31
C ARG A 6 17.14 46.92 -9.44
N ALA A 7 17.11 46.33 -10.63
CA ALA A 7 17.82 46.82 -11.80
C ALA A 7 16.89 47.02 -12.99
N SER A 8 17.23 47.99 -13.84
CA SER A 8 16.57 48.26 -15.12
C SER A 8 17.58 48.68 -16.19
N PHE A 9 17.13 48.69 -17.44
CA PHE A 9 17.84 49.32 -18.54
C PHE A 9 17.23 50.70 -18.82
N PRO A 10 17.93 51.58 -19.57
CA PRO A 10 17.32 52.83 -20.01
C PRO A 10 16.02 52.58 -20.77
N GLY A 11 14.96 53.30 -20.40
CA GLY A 11 13.65 53.21 -21.05
C GLY A 11 12.68 52.19 -20.46
N THR A 12 13.06 51.38 -19.46
CA THR A 12 12.11 50.52 -18.74
C THR A 12 11.01 51.35 -18.06
N PRO A 13 9.72 51.05 -18.27
CA PRO A 13 8.64 51.74 -17.57
C PRO A 13 8.78 51.67 -16.05
N ALA A 14 8.62 52.81 -15.37
CA ALA A 14 8.72 52.88 -13.91
C ALA A 14 7.72 51.96 -13.19
N SER A 15 6.57 51.64 -13.82
CA SER A 15 5.56 50.73 -13.29
C SER A 15 6.01 49.26 -13.22
N GLN A 16 7.07 48.88 -13.92
CA GLN A 16 7.63 47.53 -13.88
C GLN A 16 8.68 47.36 -12.77
N MET A 17 9.21 48.48 -12.25
CA MET A 17 10.15 48.47 -11.15
C MET A 17 9.43 48.18 -9.83
N TRP A 18 9.92 47.19 -9.07
CA TRP A 18 9.38 46.91 -7.74
C TRP A 18 9.68 48.07 -6.79
N SER A 19 8.66 48.55 -6.08
CA SER A 19 8.84 49.56 -5.03
C SER A 19 9.61 48.99 -3.83
N ASP A 20 10.12 49.86 -2.96
CA ASP A 20 10.79 49.46 -1.71
C ASP A 20 9.87 48.59 -0.87
N THR A 21 8.58 48.94 -0.83
CA THR A 21 7.54 48.17 -0.13
C THR A 21 7.41 46.74 -0.68
N VAL A 22 7.36 46.57 -2.01
CA VAL A 22 7.24 45.23 -2.62
C VAL A 22 8.49 44.40 -2.32
N ALA A 23 9.68 44.99 -2.47
CA ALA A 23 10.94 44.31 -2.15
C ALA A 23 11.05 43.95 -0.66
N THR A 24 10.64 44.85 0.23
CA THR A 24 10.64 44.64 1.69
C THR A 24 9.70 43.51 2.05
N ASN A 25 8.47 43.52 1.54
CA ASN A 25 7.50 42.46 1.79
C ASN A 25 7.96 41.11 1.22
N TRP A 26 8.61 41.13 0.06
CA TRP A 26 9.16 39.92 -0.55
C TRP A 26 10.26 39.27 0.30
N MET A 27 11.02 40.08 1.04
CA MET A 27 12.06 39.64 1.96
C MET A 27 11.59 39.59 3.43
N ASP A 28 10.30 39.75 3.71
CA ASP A 28 9.72 39.66 5.05
C ASP A 28 9.32 38.20 5.36
N PRO A 29 9.95 37.54 6.35
CA PRO A 29 9.65 36.16 6.69
C PRO A 29 8.26 35.94 7.32
N ASN A 30 7.55 36.99 7.71
CA ASN A 30 6.22 36.89 8.31
C ASN A 30 5.09 36.94 7.29
N ILE A 31 5.39 37.23 6.02
CA ILE A 31 4.42 37.23 4.93
C ILE A 31 4.44 35.86 4.24
N PRO A 32 3.37 35.04 4.36
CA PRO A 32 3.32 33.73 3.72
C PRO A 32 3.57 33.84 2.21
N PHE A 33 4.36 32.92 1.65
CA PHE A 33 4.75 32.92 0.24
C PHE A 33 5.63 34.11 -0.20
N SER A 34 6.27 34.81 0.74
CA SER A 34 7.45 35.62 0.43
C SER A 34 8.70 34.74 0.25
N MET A 35 9.76 35.29 -0.35
CA MET A 35 11.05 34.59 -0.50
C MET A 35 11.67 34.25 0.85
N ALA A 36 11.64 35.20 1.79
CA ALA A 36 12.17 34.98 3.13
C ALA A 36 11.33 33.97 3.92
N HIS A 37 10.00 33.98 3.77
CA HIS A 37 9.13 32.99 4.40
C HIS A 37 9.43 31.59 3.87
N PHE A 38 9.58 31.41 2.55
CA PHE A 38 9.90 30.10 1.98
C PHE A 38 11.19 29.55 2.56
N TRP A 39 12.27 30.32 2.49
CA TRP A 39 13.58 29.84 2.91
C TRP A 39 13.68 29.61 4.42
N ARG A 40 13.10 30.49 5.25
CA ARG A 40 13.06 30.24 6.70
C ARG A 40 12.19 29.03 7.02
N THR A 41 11.03 28.88 6.42
CA THR A 41 10.13 27.76 6.70
C THR A 41 10.73 26.43 6.22
N ALA A 42 11.25 26.39 5.00
CA ALA A 42 11.90 25.20 4.43
C ALA A 42 13.12 24.73 5.25
N THR A 43 13.78 25.63 5.97
CA THR A 43 15.01 25.34 6.73
C THR A 43 14.82 25.33 8.25
N PHE A 44 13.59 25.27 8.77
CA PHE A 44 13.30 25.38 10.22
C PHE A 44 13.98 26.60 10.87
N GLN A 45 13.87 27.73 10.18
CA GLN A 45 14.38 29.05 10.57
C GLN A 45 15.91 29.16 10.65
N GLN A 46 16.65 28.20 10.08
CA GLN A 46 18.11 28.19 10.19
C GLN A 46 18.84 29.05 9.17
N VAL A 47 18.24 29.31 8.00
CA VAL A 47 18.85 30.20 7.02
C VAL A 47 18.68 31.66 7.44
N ASP A 48 19.78 32.41 7.42
CA ASP A 48 19.78 33.85 7.62
C ASP A 48 19.29 34.56 6.35
N MET A 49 18.12 35.18 6.46
CA MET A 49 17.48 36.00 5.42
C MET A 49 17.61 37.51 5.69
N ALA A 50 18.46 37.92 6.64
CA ALA A 50 18.77 39.33 6.89
C ALA A 50 19.29 39.97 5.60
N ASN A 51 18.73 41.13 5.25
CA ASN A 51 18.96 41.75 3.95
C ASN A 51 19.04 43.28 4.06
N VAL A 52 19.64 43.88 3.02
CA VAL A 52 19.58 45.32 2.73
C VAL A 52 19.01 45.48 1.33
N ILE A 53 17.96 46.30 1.22
CA ILE A 53 17.37 46.67 -0.06
C ILE A 53 18.03 47.96 -0.53
N PHE A 54 18.71 47.90 -1.66
CA PHE A 54 19.36 49.05 -2.27
C PHE A 54 18.36 49.88 -3.09
N PRO A 55 18.60 51.20 -3.25
CA PRO A 55 17.88 52.00 -4.24
C PRO A 55 17.94 51.34 -5.63
N PRO A 56 16.87 51.45 -6.44
CA PRO A 56 16.91 50.92 -7.81
C PRO A 56 18.04 51.55 -8.62
N VAL A 57 18.72 50.75 -9.43
CA VAL A 57 19.79 51.20 -10.33
C VAL A 57 19.42 50.98 -11.78
N THR A 58 19.82 51.91 -12.65
CA THR A 58 19.71 51.75 -14.10
C THR A 58 21.09 51.52 -14.67
N VAL A 59 21.25 50.42 -15.42
CA VAL A 59 22.50 50.04 -16.07
C VAL A 59 22.30 49.99 -17.57
N ASN A 60 23.32 50.36 -18.36
CA ASN A 60 23.28 50.06 -19.79
C ASN A 60 23.43 48.55 -19.96
N ASP A 61 22.75 47.99 -20.96
CA ASP A 61 22.84 46.57 -21.28
C ASP A 61 24.30 46.21 -21.63
N PRO A 62 25.01 45.45 -20.78
CA PRO A 62 26.42 45.12 -20.99
C PRO A 62 26.61 43.86 -21.84
N ARG A 63 25.51 43.26 -22.32
CA ARG A 63 25.51 42.01 -23.08
C ARG A 63 26.13 42.22 -24.46
N THR A 64 26.83 41.18 -24.91
CA THR A 64 27.52 41.17 -26.21
C THR A 64 27.17 39.95 -27.06
N GLY A 65 26.30 39.06 -26.56
CA GLY A 65 26.00 37.75 -27.13
C GLY A 65 27.02 36.67 -26.73
N ALA A 66 27.76 36.88 -25.63
CA ALA A 66 28.85 36.00 -25.20
C ALA A 66 28.44 35.11 -24.02
N ALA A 67 29.15 33.99 -23.83
CA ALA A 67 28.86 33.03 -22.76
C ALA A 67 29.01 33.62 -21.34
N ASP A 68 29.76 34.72 -21.18
CA ASP A 68 29.98 35.42 -19.92
C ASP A 68 29.03 36.61 -19.69
N ASP A 69 28.02 36.80 -20.55
CA ASP A 69 27.11 37.95 -20.49
C ASP A 69 26.39 38.07 -19.14
N ARG A 70 26.09 36.95 -18.46
CA ARG A 70 25.50 36.97 -17.11
C ARG A 70 26.45 37.57 -16.08
N ASP A 71 27.74 37.20 -16.13
CA ASP A 71 28.75 37.78 -15.23
C ASP A 71 28.92 39.27 -15.50
N ARG A 72 28.92 39.68 -16.77
CA ARG A 72 28.96 41.11 -17.14
C ARG A 72 27.76 41.87 -16.61
N LEU A 73 26.56 41.30 -16.76
CA LEU A 73 25.32 41.89 -16.27
C LEU A 73 25.35 42.07 -14.75
N VAL A 74 25.66 41.01 -14.00
CA VAL A 74 25.74 41.05 -12.54
C VAL A 74 26.77 42.08 -12.09
N ARG A 75 27.97 42.08 -12.68
CA ARG A 75 29.02 43.06 -12.32
C ARG A 75 28.63 44.49 -12.62
N ALA A 76 27.99 44.76 -13.75
CA ALA A 76 27.51 46.10 -14.09
C ALA A 76 26.51 46.60 -13.03
N VAL A 77 25.60 45.74 -12.57
CA VAL A 77 24.66 46.06 -11.49
C VAL A 77 25.39 46.33 -10.17
N LEU A 78 26.34 45.47 -9.78
CA LEU A 78 27.10 45.67 -8.53
C LEU A 78 27.92 46.96 -8.56
N VAL A 79 28.52 47.31 -9.71
CA VAL A 79 29.24 48.59 -9.90
C VAL A 79 28.29 49.78 -9.83
N ALA A 80 27.09 49.67 -10.39
CA ALA A 80 26.09 50.74 -10.29
C ALA A 80 25.64 50.97 -8.85
N VAL A 81 25.46 49.90 -8.06
CA VAL A 81 25.15 50.02 -6.63
C VAL A 81 26.34 50.59 -5.84
N GLU A 82 27.58 50.21 -6.18
CA GLU A 82 28.78 50.79 -5.58
C GLU A 82 28.82 52.31 -5.77
N ASN A 83 28.60 52.78 -7.00
CA ASN A 83 28.58 54.21 -7.32
C ASN A 83 27.43 54.96 -6.66
N ALA A 84 26.29 54.30 -6.44
CA ALA A 84 25.09 54.93 -5.89
C ALA A 84 25.05 54.94 -4.35
N SER A 85 25.67 53.97 -3.69
CA SER A 85 25.45 53.73 -2.25
C SER A 85 26.70 53.37 -1.45
N HIS A 86 27.85 53.14 -2.09
CA HIS A 86 29.13 52.79 -1.44
C HIS A 86 29.00 51.73 -0.32
N PRO A 87 28.36 50.57 -0.58
CA PRO A 87 28.14 49.58 0.46
C PRO A 87 29.44 48.90 0.90
N ASN A 88 29.47 48.47 2.16
CA ASN A 88 30.51 47.56 2.63
C ASN A 88 30.22 46.13 2.15
N TRP A 89 30.70 45.78 0.95
CA TRP A 89 30.51 44.44 0.34
C TRP A 89 30.93 43.26 1.24
N ASN A 90 31.82 43.49 2.22
CA ASN A 90 32.22 42.42 3.14
C ASN A 90 31.08 41.92 4.03
N GLN A 91 30.04 42.72 4.26
CA GLN A 91 28.87 42.34 5.07
C GLN A 91 27.91 41.39 4.33
N PHE A 92 28.00 41.34 3.00
CA PHE A 92 27.10 40.58 2.15
C PHE A 92 27.76 39.32 1.63
N ASP A 93 27.14 38.18 1.86
CA ASP A 93 27.63 36.89 1.35
C ASP A 93 26.89 36.50 0.07
N ARG A 94 25.75 37.14 -0.18
CA ARG A 94 24.82 36.80 -1.25
C ARG A 94 24.17 38.06 -1.81
N CYS A 95 23.77 37.98 -3.06
CA CYS A 95 23.05 39.01 -3.78
C CYS A 95 21.81 38.42 -4.45
N ILE A 96 20.72 39.16 -4.44
CA ILE A 96 19.50 38.85 -5.16
C ILE A 96 19.23 40.05 -6.06
N ILE A 97 19.15 39.81 -7.38
CA ILE A 97 18.98 40.86 -8.39
C ILE A 97 17.66 40.62 -9.12
N PHE A 98 16.73 41.55 -8.93
CA PHE A 98 15.48 41.62 -9.70
C PHE A 98 15.65 42.58 -10.87
N PHE A 99 15.35 42.13 -12.09
CA PHE A 99 15.23 42.99 -13.26
C PHE A 99 13.79 43.33 -13.60
N ALA A 100 13.51 44.61 -13.76
CA ALA A 100 12.17 45.14 -14.11
C ALA A 100 11.73 44.84 -15.56
N GLN A 101 12.44 43.97 -16.28
CA GLN A 101 12.16 43.59 -17.66
C GLN A 101 12.79 42.23 -17.96
N GLN A 102 12.35 41.54 -19.00
CA GLN A 102 12.93 40.27 -19.41
C GLN A 102 14.42 40.45 -19.77
N THR A 103 15.28 39.61 -19.18
CA THR A 103 16.73 39.69 -19.42
C THR A 103 17.33 38.49 -20.10
N ASP A 104 16.59 37.39 -20.28
CA ASP A 104 17.05 36.07 -20.80
C ASP A 104 18.26 35.43 -20.09
N LEU A 105 18.85 36.11 -19.10
CA LEU A 105 20.01 35.70 -18.31
C LEU A 105 19.65 35.35 -16.87
N PHE A 106 18.44 34.83 -16.67
CA PHE A 106 18.01 34.18 -15.44
C PHE A 106 19.03 33.13 -14.99
N GLY A 107 19.33 33.09 -13.69
CA GLY A 107 20.31 32.16 -13.17
C GLY A 107 21.10 32.67 -11.96
N GLY A 108 21.80 31.73 -11.30
CA GLY A 108 22.66 31.99 -10.16
C GLY A 108 24.13 31.65 -10.41
N GLY A 109 25.02 32.19 -9.58
CA GLY A 109 26.46 31.93 -9.68
C GLY A 109 27.31 32.78 -8.73
N ALA A 110 28.61 32.48 -8.65
CA ALA A 110 29.57 33.29 -7.90
C ALA A 110 30.17 34.39 -8.79
N HIS A 111 30.11 35.64 -8.32
CA HIS A 111 30.55 36.82 -9.06
C HIS A 111 31.51 37.66 -8.22
N LYS A 112 32.38 38.42 -8.88
CA LYS A 112 33.28 39.36 -8.19
C LYS A 112 32.54 40.68 -7.93
N ALA A 113 32.39 41.03 -6.65
CA ALA A 113 31.99 42.36 -6.22
C ALA A 113 33.09 43.39 -6.53
N PRO A 114 32.79 44.70 -6.52
CA PRO A 114 33.75 45.78 -6.82
C PRO A 114 35.02 45.76 -5.96
N ASN A 115 34.92 45.30 -4.71
CA ASN A 115 36.07 45.14 -3.81
C ASN A 115 36.85 43.82 -4.03
N GLY A 116 36.49 43.03 -5.03
CA GLY A 116 37.10 41.73 -5.35
C GLY A 116 36.55 40.54 -4.57
N LYS A 117 35.66 40.72 -3.59
CA LYS A 117 35.02 39.61 -2.85
C LYS A 117 34.14 38.79 -3.80
N LEU A 118 34.19 37.46 -3.69
CA LEU A 118 33.22 36.59 -4.35
C LEU A 118 31.89 36.65 -3.59
N ILE A 119 30.82 36.99 -4.30
CA ILE A 119 29.45 37.02 -3.81
C ILE A 119 28.60 36.11 -4.69
N THR A 120 27.78 35.24 -4.10
CA THR A 120 26.83 34.45 -4.89
C THR A 120 25.61 35.29 -5.22
N ALA A 121 25.28 35.42 -6.50
CA ALA A 121 24.11 36.16 -6.95
C ALA A 121 23.04 35.21 -7.48
N ALA A 122 21.78 35.55 -7.25
CA ALA A 122 20.61 35.00 -7.92
C ALA A 122 19.99 36.11 -8.78
N VAL A 123 19.83 35.88 -10.07
CA VAL A 123 19.25 36.84 -11.02
C VAL A 123 17.91 36.32 -11.51
N PHE A 124 16.88 37.17 -11.41
CA PHE A 124 15.57 36.89 -11.95
C PHE A 124 14.92 38.17 -12.49
N ASP A 125 13.87 38.00 -13.28
CA ASP A 125 13.19 39.10 -13.93
C ASP A 125 11.67 39.08 -13.72
N LEU A 126 10.98 40.07 -14.30
CA LEU A 126 9.54 40.26 -14.18
C LEU A 126 8.71 39.05 -14.67
N LEU A 127 9.27 38.19 -15.52
CA LEU A 127 8.58 37.00 -16.05
C LEU A 127 8.94 35.71 -15.30
N SER A 128 9.86 35.79 -14.33
CA SER A 128 10.29 34.62 -13.57
C SER A 128 9.21 34.15 -12.59
N GLY A 129 9.00 32.84 -12.51
CA GLY A 129 8.11 32.21 -11.53
C GLY A 129 8.59 32.38 -10.09
N PHE A 130 7.70 32.26 -9.11
CA PHE A 130 8.12 32.20 -7.70
C PHE A 130 9.06 31.01 -7.49
N ASP A 131 8.68 29.84 -8.05
CA ASP A 131 9.45 28.60 -7.99
C ASP A 131 10.85 28.73 -8.60
N GLN A 132 10.93 29.26 -9.82
CA GLN A 132 12.18 29.59 -10.50
C GLN A 132 13.04 30.54 -9.68
N THR A 133 12.45 31.61 -9.14
CA THR A 133 13.19 32.57 -8.31
C THR A 133 13.76 31.89 -7.06
N CYS A 134 12.98 31.01 -6.41
CA CYS A 134 13.47 30.25 -5.28
C CYS A 134 14.60 29.30 -5.67
N GLN A 135 14.52 28.61 -6.81
CA GLN A 135 15.59 27.76 -7.32
C GLN A 135 16.93 28.50 -7.42
N GLU A 136 16.93 29.72 -8.00
CA GLU A 136 18.16 30.51 -8.15
C GLU A 136 18.73 31.01 -6.83
N VAL A 137 17.86 31.39 -5.90
CA VAL A 137 18.28 31.69 -4.53
C VAL A 137 18.86 30.43 -3.86
N GLY A 138 18.33 29.24 -4.18
CA GLY A 138 18.88 27.96 -3.77
C GLY A 138 20.30 27.73 -4.30
N HIS A 139 20.57 28.07 -5.56
CA HIS A 139 21.93 28.06 -6.11
C HIS A 139 22.85 29.05 -5.39
N ALA A 140 22.36 30.24 -5.02
CA ALA A 140 23.12 31.18 -4.21
C ALA A 140 23.43 30.64 -2.79
N PHE A 141 22.65 29.67 -2.29
CA PHE A 141 22.93 28.92 -1.06
C PHE A 141 23.84 27.69 -1.25
N GLY A 142 24.29 27.41 -2.47
CA GLY A 142 25.15 26.27 -2.79
C GLY A 142 24.39 24.96 -2.99
N LEU A 143 23.09 25.04 -3.31
CA LEU A 143 22.30 23.89 -3.75
C LEU A 143 22.48 23.70 -5.26
N SER A 144 22.35 22.45 -5.71
CA SER A 144 22.40 22.08 -7.14
C SER A 144 21.06 21.48 -7.53
N HIS A 145 20.74 21.38 -8.83
CA HIS A 145 19.54 20.63 -9.20
C HIS A 145 19.67 19.16 -8.77
N GLU A 146 18.55 18.52 -8.53
CA GLU A 146 18.50 17.06 -8.49
C GLU A 146 18.51 16.48 -9.89
N LEU A 147 18.96 15.23 -9.94
CA LEU A 147 19.02 14.43 -11.13
C LEU A 147 17.87 13.42 -11.13
N ASP A 148 17.50 12.88 -12.28
CA ASP A 148 16.61 11.72 -12.35
C ASP A 148 17.38 10.41 -12.10
N ALA A 149 16.67 9.28 -12.10
CA ALA A 149 17.29 7.96 -11.95
C ALA A 149 18.26 7.60 -13.08
N ALA A 150 18.16 8.29 -14.23
CA ALA A 150 19.01 8.13 -15.41
C ALA A 150 20.14 9.18 -15.49
N TYR A 151 20.35 9.96 -14.42
CA TYR A 151 21.36 11.01 -14.31
C TYR A 151 21.14 12.24 -15.21
N ASN A 152 19.92 12.46 -15.69
CA ASN A 152 19.55 13.71 -16.39
C ASN A 152 19.21 14.81 -15.37
N GLU A 153 19.42 16.06 -15.77
CA GLU A 153 19.04 17.26 -15.01
C GLU A 153 17.51 17.34 -14.76
N TYR A 154 17.10 17.95 -13.64
CA TYR A 154 15.70 18.26 -13.28
C TYR A 154 14.81 17.03 -13.03
N GLY A 155 15.27 16.11 -12.18
CA GLY A 155 14.60 14.81 -12.01
C GLY A 155 13.56 14.68 -10.89
N CYS A 156 13.54 15.60 -9.92
CA CYS A 156 12.64 15.50 -8.77
C CYS A 156 11.41 16.40 -8.92
N PRO A 157 10.20 15.86 -9.17
CA PRO A 157 9.01 16.69 -9.31
C PRO A 157 8.57 17.32 -7.97
N TYR A 158 9.04 16.78 -6.84
CA TYR A 158 8.69 17.22 -5.47
C TYR A 158 9.65 18.28 -4.89
N SER A 159 10.44 18.95 -5.72
CA SER A 159 11.47 19.89 -5.27
C SER A 159 11.54 21.15 -6.11
N ILE A 160 11.65 22.31 -5.48
CA ILE A 160 11.94 23.57 -6.19
C ILE A 160 13.31 23.56 -6.89
N MET A 161 14.23 22.65 -6.51
CA MET A 161 15.54 22.53 -7.17
C MET A 161 15.47 21.72 -8.47
N SER A 162 14.34 21.09 -8.81
CA SER A 162 14.16 20.29 -10.05
C SER A 162 12.82 20.49 -10.76
N ALA A 163 11.77 20.88 -10.05
CA ALA A 163 10.43 20.95 -10.58
C ALA A 163 10.25 22.24 -11.40
N ALA A 164 10.47 22.13 -12.70
CA ALA A 164 9.78 23.01 -13.62
C ALA A 164 8.27 22.62 -13.61
N ALA A 165 7.47 23.31 -12.81
CA ALA A 165 6.00 23.37 -12.84
C ALA A 165 5.12 22.17 -12.40
N ASP A 166 5.61 20.93 -12.31
CA ASP A 166 4.73 19.74 -12.14
C ASP A 166 3.80 19.75 -10.90
N PHE A 167 4.28 20.26 -9.76
CA PHE A 167 3.49 20.39 -8.52
C PHE A 167 3.40 21.84 -8.03
N SER A 168 3.52 22.80 -8.94
CA SER A 168 3.31 24.21 -8.61
C SER A 168 1.82 24.56 -8.58
N PHE A 169 1.43 25.54 -7.76
CA PHE A 169 0.05 26.03 -7.66
C PHE A 169 -0.01 27.56 -7.63
N ASP A 170 -1.16 28.12 -7.99
CA ASP A 170 -1.41 29.57 -7.86
C ASP A 170 -1.81 29.92 -6.42
N ARG A 171 -0.97 30.68 -5.72
CA ARG A 171 -1.25 31.12 -4.33
C ARG A 171 -2.37 32.15 -4.19
N GLY A 172 -2.94 32.63 -5.29
CA GLY A 172 -3.91 33.72 -5.28
C GLY A 172 -3.27 35.13 -5.23
N PRO A 173 -4.05 36.18 -5.49
CA PRO A 173 -3.56 37.55 -5.40
C PRO A 173 -3.32 37.93 -3.93
N ASN A 174 -2.15 38.49 -3.63
CA ASN A 174 -1.85 39.09 -2.33
C ASN A 174 -1.27 40.49 -2.57
N PRO A 175 -1.91 41.57 -2.08
CA PRO A 175 -1.48 42.95 -2.34
C PRO A 175 -0.11 43.28 -1.75
N LEU A 176 0.40 42.48 -0.79
CA LEU A 176 1.73 42.67 -0.21
C LEU A 176 2.83 42.07 -1.06
N LEU A 177 2.52 41.13 -1.95
CA LEU A 177 3.50 40.36 -2.73
C LEU A 177 3.43 40.72 -4.23
N PRO A 178 4.50 40.42 -5.00
CA PRO A 178 4.47 40.54 -6.45
C PRO A 178 3.33 39.74 -7.10
N GLY A 179 2.94 40.11 -8.32
CA GLY A 179 1.95 39.37 -9.10
C GLY A 179 0.52 39.49 -8.56
N VAL A 180 0.04 40.71 -8.32
CA VAL A 180 -1.35 40.96 -7.85
C VAL A 180 -2.40 40.72 -8.96
N GLN A 181 -1.99 40.80 -10.23
CA GLN A 181 -2.86 40.49 -11.37
C GLN A 181 -3.14 38.98 -11.47
N GLY A 182 -4.15 38.59 -12.25
CA GLY A 182 -4.69 37.22 -12.41
C GLY A 182 -3.66 36.09 -12.65
N PRO A 183 -4.10 34.83 -12.79
CA PRO A 183 -3.24 33.64 -12.82
C PRO A 183 -2.17 33.63 -13.94
N THR A 184 -2.21 34.59 -14.86
CA THR A 184 -1.19 34.81 -15.89
C THR A 184 0.12 35.39 -15.35
N ASN A 185 0.17 35.86 -14.09
CA ASN A 185 1.40 36.38 -13.51
C ASN A 185 2.25 35.24 -12.88
N PRO A 186 3.47 34.97 -13.41
CA PRO A 186 4.29 33.84 -12.98
C PRO A 186 4.75 33.93 -11.52
N ALA A 187 4.86 35.12 -10.94
CA ALA A 187 5.25 35.30 -9.53
C ALA A 187 4.19 34.80 -8.51
N ARG A 188 3.03 34.33 -8.99
CA ARG A 188 2.00 33.65 -8.19
C ARG A 188 2.13 32.13 -8.18
N ILE A 189 2.92 31.56 -9.10
CA ILE A 189 3.06 30.12 -9.28
C ILE A 189 4.11 29.60 -8.30
N VAL A 190 3.64 29.02 -7.19
CA VAL A 190 4.43 28.56 -6.04
C VAL A 190 4.70 27.07 -6.16
N GLY A 191 5.97 26.68 -6.03
CA GLY A 191 6.41 25.28 -6.05
C GLY A 191 6.59 24.64 -4.66
N PRO A 192 6.88 23.33 -4.64
CA PRO A 192 7.05 22.54 -3.43
C PRO A 192 8.29 22.92 -2.61
N TYR A 193 8.36 22.46 -1.37
CA TYR A 193 9.59 22.61 -0.57
C TYR A 193 10.81 21.90 -1.20
N ILE A 194 12.02 22.43 -0.94
CA ILE A 194 13.29 21.71 -1.19
C ILE A 194 13.39 20.44 -0.33
N PRO A 195 13.73 19.25 -0.84
CA PRO A 195 13.90 18.05 -0.02
C PRO A 195 14.79 18.28 1.21
N ALA A 196 14.41 17.72 2.35
CA ALA A 196 15.23 17.71 3.57
C ALA A 196 16.64 17.10 3.32
N ALA A 197 16.77 16.17 2.38
CA ALA A 197 18.04 15.61 1.93
C ALA A 197 19.03 16.67 1.41
N HIS A 198 18.57 17.80 0.85
CA HIS A 198 19.46 18.91 0.46
C HIS A 198 20.12 19.60 1.66
N LEU A 199 19.48 19.48 2.83
CA LEU A 199 19.85 20.13 4.07
C LEU A 199 20.56 19.16 5.04
N TYR A 200 20.48 17.86 4.75
CA TYR A 200 21.24 16.79 5.39
C TYR A 200 22.70 16.79 4.88
N ILE A 201 23.65 16.87 5.80
CA ILE A 201 25.12 16.90 5.64
C ILE A 201 25.66 17.62 4.37
N ASN A 202 26.26 18.81 4.54
CA ASN A 202 27.43 19.20 3.74
C ASN A 202 28.28 20.33 4.40
N GLN A 203 29.57 20.08 4.61
CA GLN A 203 30.59 21.06 5.04
C GLN A 203 30.89 22.17 4.01
N TYR A 204 30.38 22.03 2.79
CA TYR A 204 30.56 22.94 1.65
C TYR A 204 29.33 23.82 1.37
N ARG A 205 28.29 23.79 2.21
CA ARG A 205 27.05 24.58 2.03
C ARG A 205 26.88 25.61 3.13
N ALA A 206 26.16 26.69 2.83
CA ALA A 206 25.98 27.79 3.77
C ALA A 206 24.91 27.53 4.85
N VAL A 207 24.19 26.40 4.76
CA VAL A 207 23.33 25.89 5.84
C VAL A 207 24.20 25.10 6.80
N ASN A 208 24.14 25.41 8.09
CA ASN A 208 25.03 24.85 9.11
C ASN A 208 25.13 23.32 9.00
N PRO A 209 26.33 22.72 8.86
CA PRO A 209 26.51 21.27 8.82
C PRO A 209 26.19 20.58 10.16
N ASN A 210 26.00 21.32 11.25
CA ASN A 210 25.42 20.85 12.51
C ASN A 210 23.94 21.27 12.64
N GLY A 211 23.28 21.54 11.52
CA GLY A 211 21.93 22.07 11.41
C GLY A 211 20.83 21.10 11.80
N VAL A 212 19.59 21.56 11.71
CA VAL A 212 18.38 20.84 12.12
C VAL A 212 18.29 19.47 11.49
N PHE A 213 18.67 19.36 10.22
CA PHE A 213 18.62 18.13 9.46
C PHE A 213 19.83 17.22 9.65
N ASN A 214 20.73 17.52 10.59
CA ASN A 214 21.75 16.58 11.06
C ASN A 214 21.49 16.13 12.51
N HIS A 215 20.42 16.64 13.13
CA HIS A 215 20.02 16.29 14.49
C HIS A 215 19.26 14.96 14.52
N LEU A 216 19.57 14.10 15.49
CA LEU A 216 18.98 12.76 15.64
C LEU A 216 17.44 12.76 15.84
N ASP A 217 16.90 13.85 16.40
CA ASP A 217 15.44 14.00 16.55
C ASP A 217 14.73 14.46 15.26
N SER A 218 15.48 14.88 14.25
CA SER A 218 14.96 15.32 12.95
C SER A 218 15.24 14.30 11.84
N VAL A 219 16.19 13.39 12.08
CA VAL A 219 16.62 12.39 11.11
C VAL A 219 16.72 11.02 11.76
N GLU A 220 16.10 10.04 11.13
CA GLU A 220 16.31 8.64 11.48
C GLU A 220 17.46 8.06 10.67
N TYR A 221 18.50 7.60 11.37
CA TYR A 221 19.60 6.87 10.75
C TYR A 221 19.31 5.38 10.85
N VAL A 222 19.09 4.73 9.71
CA VAL A 222 18.91 3.28 9.67
C VAL A 222 20.26 2.62 9.98
N PRO A 223 20.36 1.79 11.03
CA PRO A 223 21.60 1.09 11.32
C PRO A 223 21.89 0.06 10.22
N ALA A 224 23.18 -0.16 9.91
CA ALA A 224 23.62 -1.13 8.89
C ALA A 224 23.09 -2.56 9.11
N THR A 225 22.68 -2.90 10.34
CA THR A 225 22.02 -4.17 10.70
C THR A 225 20.70 -4.41 9.97
N TYR A 226 20.15 -3.38 9.31
CA TYR A 226 18.96 -3.51 8.48
C TYR A 226 19.12 -4.53 7.34
N ALA A 227 20.37 -4.80 6.95
CA ALA A 227 20.74 -5.84 5.99
C ALA A 227 20.34 -7.26 6.43
N GLN A 228 20.25 -7.51 7.74
CA GLN A 228 19.87 -8.80 8.31
C GLN A 228 18.51 -8.78 9.00
N THR A 229 18.09 -7.64 9.55
CA THR A 229 16.84 -7.54 10.32
C THR A 229 16.13 -6.23 9.96
N PRO A 230 14.87 -6.27 9.48
CA PRO A 230 14.15 -5.05 9.15
C PRO A 230 14.08 -4.05 10.32
N VAL A 231 14.28 -2.78 10.00
CA VAL A 231 14.22 -1.67 10.96
C VAL A 231 12.91 -0.93 10.76
N ASN A 232 12.15 -0.75 11.85
CA ASN A 232 10.91 -0.01 11.82
C ASN A 232 11.16 1.45 12.23
N VAL A 233 10.66 2.38 11.43
CA VAL A 233 10.88 3.81 11.60
C VAL A 233 9.55 4.56 11.47
N ARG A 234 9.43 5.68 12.20
CA ARG A 234 8.30 6.60 12.05
C ARG A 234 8.79 7.90 11.42
N LEU A 235 8.16 8.27 10.32
CA LEU A 235 8.47 9.47 9.55
C LEU A 235 7.26 10.43 9.59
N TYR A 236 7.52 11.72 9.79
CA TYR A 236 6.50 12.76 9.85
C TYR A 236 6.51 13.60 8.58
N ALA A 237 5.33 14.05 8.17
CA ALA A 237 5.20 14.99 7.07
C ALA A 237 5.88 16.32 7.44
N ARG A 238 6.44 17.00 6.44
CA ARG A 238 7.26 18.19 6.66
C ARG A 238 6.49 19.33 7.33
N ASP A 239 5.26 19.58 6.89
CA ASP A 239 4.39 20.63 7.41
C ASP A 239 4.04 20.40 8.89
N VAL A 240 3.81 19.14 9.28
CA VAL A 240 3.59 18.73 10.67
C VAL A 240 4.79 19.05 11.54
N ALA A 241 6.00 18.76 11.04
CA ALA A 241 7.22 19.05 11.77
C ALA A 241 7.47 20.56 11.89
N ILE A 242 7.21 21.34 10.83
CA ILE A 242 7.30 22.80 10.84
C ILE A 242 6.36 23.39 11.91
N GLY A 243 5.10 22.94 11.93
CA GLY A 243 4.11 23.39 12.92
C GLY A 243 4.46 23.02 14.37
N ALA A 244 5.27 21.99 14.58
CA ALA A 244 5.74 21.57 15.90
C ALA A 244 7.01 22.29 16.38
N TRP A 245 7.71 23.02 15.50
CA TRP A 245 8.97 23.68 15.83
C TRP A 245 8.83 24.65 17.02
N PRO A 246 9.73 24.60 18.04
CA PRO A 246 11.05 23.95 18.06
C PRO A 246 11.07 22.47 18.49
N ASN A 247 9.93 21.84 18.76
CA ASN A 247 9.87 20.43 19.09
C ASN A 247 10.10 19.58 17.84
N ARG A 248 11.28 18.96 17.77
CA ARG A 248 11.75 18.21 16.60
C ARG A 248 10.90 16.97 16.34
N ARG A 249 10.75 16.66 15.04
CA ARG A 249 10.11 15.45 14.52
C ARG A 249 11.00 14.89 13.41
N LYS A 250 11.06 13.56 13.31
CA LYS A 250 11.80 12.86 12.26
C LYS A 250 11.13 13.09 10.91
N VAL A 251 11.76 13.86 10.04
CA VAL A 251 11.24 14.23 8.69
C VAL A 251 12.05 13.62 7.56
N LEU A 252 13.18 13.00 7.88
CA LEU A 252 14.08 12.36 6.95
C LEU A 252 14.50 11.02 7.53
N VAL A 253 14.47 9.96 6.71
CA VAL A 253 15.15 8.70 7.01
C VAL A 253 16.35 8.58 6.09
N VAL A 254 17.48 8.17 6.65
CA VAL A 254 18.74 7.96 5.93
C VAL A 254 19.06 6.48 5.98
N VAL A 255 19.09 5.87 4.81
CA VAL A 255 19.45 4.46 4.62
C VAL A 255 20.88 4.42 4.10
N PRO A 256 21.85 3.95 4.91
CA PRO A 256 23.22 3.81 4.45
C PRO A 256 23.30 2.76 3.33
N PRO A 257 24.32 2.82 2.47
CA PRO A 257 24.48 1.82 1.41
C PRO A 257 24.70 0.41 2.00
N ASN A 258 24.02 -0.58 1.43
CA ASN A 258 24.22 -1.99 1.77
C ASN A 258 25.43 -2.62 1.05
N VAL A 259 25.96 -1.92 0.04
CA VAL A 259 27.09 -2.38 -0.79
C VAL A 259 28.23 -1.36 -0.74
N PRO A 260 29.51 -1.79 -0.73
CA PRO A 260 30.64 -0.87 -0.74
C PRO A 260 30.59 0.09 -1.92
N GLY A 261 30.69 1.40 -1.65
CA GLY A 261 30.65 2.46 -2.67
C GLY A 261 29.25 2.75 -3.24
N GLY A 262 28.20 2.10 -2.72
CA GLY A 262 26.82 2.35 -3.12
C GLY A 262 26.25 3.68 -2.62
N ASP A 263 25.05 3.99 -3.07
CA ASP A 263 24.38 5.24 -2.69
C ASP A 263 23.76 5.19 -1.29
N THR A 264 23.80 6.33 -0.63
CA THR A 264 22.91 6.60 0.50
C THR A 264 21.54 6.98 -0.02
N HIS A 265 20.49 6.41 0.57
CA HIS A 265 19.12 6.71 0.20
C HIS A 265 18.43 7.53 1.29
N PHE A 266 17.50 8.37 0.86
CA PHE A 266 16.79 9.33 1.68
C PHE A 266 15.30 9.16 1.44
N LEU A 267 14.53 9.11 2.52
CA LEU A 267 13.08 9.00 2.46
C LEU A 267 12.44 10.19 3.17
N GLU A 268 11.47 10.81 2.51
CA GLU A 268 10.69 11.93 3.07
C GLU A 268 9.20 11.72 2.79
N LEU A 269 8.36 12.03 3.77
CA LEU A 269 6.91 12.04 3.60
C LEU A 269 6.46 13.40 3.08
N ARG A 270 5.86 13.42 1.88
CA ARG A 270 5.30 14.61 1.24
C ARG A 270 3.80 14.42 1.06
N ARG A 271 3.02 15.46 1.32
CA ARG A 271 1.56 15.42 1.20
C ARG A 271 1.03 16.80 0.85
N LYS A 272 -0.19 16.84 0.33
CA LYS A 272 -0.91 18.10 0.15
C LYS A 272 -1.09 18.81 1.49
N ASP A 273 -0.65 20.07 1.56
CA ASP A 273 -0.88 20.96 2.69
C ASP A 273 -1.46 22.31 2.23
N SER A 274 -1.63 23.25 3.15
CA SER A 274 -2.06 24.62 2.83
C SER A 274 -0.88 25.59 2.57
N SER A 275 0.33 25.05 2.45
CA SER A 275 1.58 25.77 2.35
C SER A 275 2.25 25.49 1.01
N TYR A 276 3.54 25.20 0.99
CA TYR A 276 4.30 25.05 -0.26
C TYR A 276 4.07 23.71 -0.95
N ASP A 277 3.60 22.68 -0.26
CA ASP A 277 3.30 21.37 -0.85
C ASP A 277 1.84 21.27 -1.36
N ALA A 278 1.10 22.38 -1.43
CA ALA A 278 -0.33 22.40 -1.80
C ALA A 278 -0.63 21.90 -3.23
N GLY A 279 0.37 21.94 -4.13
CA GLY A 279 0.26 21.39 -5.48
C GLY A 279 0.49 19.89 -5.58
N ILE A 280 0.93 19.22 -4.50
CA ILE A 280 1.04 17.76 -4.46
C ILE A 280 -0.36 17.15 -4.46
N GLY A 281 -0.63 16.27 -5.43
CA GLY A 281 -1.93 15.59 -5.56
C GLY A 281 -2.18 14.56 -4.45
N ASN A 282 -1.28 13.58 -4.36
CA ASN A 282 -1.39 12.43 -3.45
C ASN A 282 -0.27 12.46 -2.41
N ALA A 283 -0.55 12.05 -1.18
CA ALA A 283 0.49 11.79 -0.20
C ALA A 283 1.46 10.69 -0.70
N SER A 284 2.75 10.90 -0.53
CA SER A 284 3.78 9.98 -1.04
C SER A 284 5.01 9.98 -0.15
N ILE A 285 5.64 8.80 -0.04
CA ILE A 285 7.03 8.72 0.38
C ILE A 285 7.89 8.97 -0.85
N ILE A 286 8.68 10.03 -0.86
CA ILE A 286 9.66 10.27 -1.92
C ILE A 286 10.98 9.61 -1.56
N LEU A 287 11.63 9.03 -2.56
CA LEU A 287 12.94 8.41 -2.40
C LEU A 287 13.97 9.15 -3.24
N LEU A 288 15.01 9.62 -2.56
CA LEU A 288 16.18 10.25 -3.17
C LEU A 288 17.42 9.40 -2.89
N ALA A 289 18.43 9.48 -3.73
CA ALA A 289 19.71 8.82 -3.56
C ALA A 289 20.87 9.78 -3.80
N GLY A 290 22.01 9.56 -3.17
CA GLY A 290 23.23 10.29 -3.46
C GLY A 290 24.47 9.59 -2.90
N ASN A 291 25.62 9.78 -3.55
CA ASN A 291 26.87 9.18 -3.10
C ASN A 291 27.60 10.13 -2.14
N PHE A 292 27.23 10.04 -0.85
CA PHE A 292 27.78 10.88 0.21
C PHE A 292 28.95 10.24 0.98
N PHE A 293 29.18 8.93 0.86
CA PHE A 293 30.20 8.21 1.61
C PHE A 293 31.11 7.42 0.67
N VAL A 294 32.31 7.94 0.41
CA VAL A 294 33.44 7.13 -0.03
C VAL A 294 34.54 7.26 1.01
N GLY A 295 35.12 6.14 1.43
CA GLY A 295 36.23 6.11 2.38
C GLY A 295 37.30 7.15 2.04
N SER A 296 37.52 8.09 2.96
CA SER A 296 38.65 9.05 3.00
C SER A 296 38.95 9.93 1.77
N GLY A 297 38.13 9.95 0.71
CA GLY A 297 38.41 10.73 -0.50
C GLY A 297 37.15 11.33 -1.14
N ALA A 298 37.27 12.58 -1.62
CA ALA A 298 36.22 13.24 -2.39
C ALA A 298 35.93 12.44 -3.67
N VAL A 299 34.63 12.28 -4.00
CA VAL A 299 34.22 11.71 -5.28
C VAL A 299 34.67 12.68 -6.39
N PRO A 300 35.47 12.24 -7.39
CA PRO A 300 35.97 13.12 -8.45
C PRO A 300 34.88 13.66 -9.38
N ASP A 301 33.71 13.02 -9.39
CA ASP A 301 32.58 13.37 -10.25
C ASP A 301 31.53 14.22 -9.50
N PRO A 302 31.36 15.51 -9.85
CA PRO A 302 30.33 16.38 -9.29
C PRO A 302 28.90 15.83 -9.46
N ALA A 303 28.64 15.02 -10.50
CA ALA A 303 27.33 14.42 -10.73
C ALA A 303 27.01 13.30 -9.73
N ALA A 304 28.03 12.56 -9.26
CA ALA A 304 27.85 11.48 -8.31
C ALA A 304 27.45 11.95 -6.89
N VAL A 305 27.78 13.20 -6.54
CA VAL A 305 27.48 13.83 -5.23
C VAL A 305 26.10 14.53 -5.22
N ARG A 306 25.43 14.64 -6.37
CA ARG A 306 24.10 15.26 -6.46
C ARG A 306 23.01 14.29 -6.03
N LEU A 307 21.92 14.84 -5.51
CA LEU A 307 20.73 14.07 -5.20
C LEU A 307 20.06 13.60 -6.48
N ARG A 308 19.59 12.36 -6.48
CA ARG A 308 18.83 11.71 -7.55
C ARG A 308 17.46 11.34 -7.05
N PHE A 309 16.41 11.68 -7.78
CA PHE A 309 15.09 11.11 -7.54
C PHE A 309 15.02 9.70 -8.12
N VAL A 310 14.78 8.72 -7.26
CA VAL A 310 14.79 7.30 -7.64
C VAL A 310 13.41 6.65 -7.58
N GLY A 311 12.42 7.31 -6.99
CA GLY A 311 11.04 6.86 -7.03
C GLY A 311 10.18 7.39 -5.89
N ARG A 312 8.98 6.83 -5.79
CA ARG A 312 8.01 7.15 -4.73
C ARG A 312 7.14 5.95 -4.37
N ILE A 313 6.60 5.96 -3.16
CA ILE A 313 5.45 5.13 -2.75
C ILE A 313 4.24 6.07 -2.66
N ASP A 314 3.23 5.87 -3.52
CA ASP A 314 1.97 6.62 -3.46
C ASP A 314 1.05 6.02 -2.40
N LEU A 315 0.76 6.78 -1.34
CA LEU A 315 0.01 6.30 -0.17
C LEU A 315 -1.51 6.28 -0.40
N GLU A 316 -1.98 6.92 -1.48
CA GLU A 316 -3.40 7.00 -1.84
C GLU A 316 -3.75 6.09 -3.03
N ALA A 317 -2.77 5.36 -3.58
CA ALA A 317 -3.00 4.43 -4.67
C ALA A 317 -3.88 3.23 -4.22
N ALA A 318 -4.87 2.89 -5.04
CA ALA A 318 -5.84 1.83 -4.77
C ALA A 318 -5.28 0.39 -4.90
N ALA A 319 -4.05 0.23 -5.39
CA ALA A 319 -3.43 -1.07 -5.66
C ALA A 319 -1.95 -1.04 -5.26
N GLY A 320 -1.51 -1.94 -4.37
CA GLY A 320 -0.13 -1.95 -3.87
C GLY A 320 -0.01 -2.50 -2.46
N ASP A 321 1.09 -3.21 -2.14
CA ASP A 321 1.46 -3.48 -0.74
C ASP A 321 2.16 -2.27 -0.08
N LEU A 322 2.12 -1.10 -0.74
CA LEU A 322 2.84 0.12 -0.37
C LEU A 322 4.34 -0.14 -0.12
N ASP A 323 4.93 -0.93 -1.02
CA ASP A 323 6.35 -1.28 -1.01
C ASP A 323 7.13 -0.49 -2.07
N PHE A 324 8.43 -0.28 -1.85
CA PHE A 324 9.39 0.19 -2.85
C PHE A 324 10.66 -0.67 -2.79
N HIS A 325 11.14 -1.11 -3.95
CA HIS A 325 12.33 -1.94 -4.09
C HIS A 325 13.49 -1.16 -4.71
N SER A 326 14.56 -0.96 -3.93
CA SER A 326 15.83 -0.47 -4.47
C SER A 326 16.70 -1.65 -4.91
N PHE A 327 16.70 -1.95 -6.21
CA PHE A 327 17.57 -2.99 -6.77
C PHE A 327 19.05 -2.62 -6.69
N SER A 328 19.40 -1.35 -6.90
CA SER A 328 20.78 -0.86 -6.76
C SER A 328 21.24 -0.79 -5.31
N GLY A 329 20.33 -0.49 -4.38
CA GLY A 329 20.60 -0.43 -2.95
C GLY A 329 20.47 -1.77 -2.20
N HIS A 330 19.90 -2.79 -2.83
CA HIS A 330 19.61 -4.11 -2.24
C HIS A 330 18.76 -4.02 -0.96
N PHE A 331 17.68 -3.23 -1.01
CA PHE A 331 16.73 -3.10 0.10
C PHE A 331 15.30 -2.84 -0.37
N VAL A 332 14.35 -3.08 0.55
CA VAL A 332 12.94 -2.78 0.40
C VAL A 332 12.49 -1.81 1.48
N VAL A 333 11.56 -0.93 1.13
CA VAL A 333 10.81 -0.07 2.04
C VAL A 333 9.37 -0.52 2.01
N ARG A 334 8.76 -0.75 3.17
CA ARG A 334 7.37 -1.15 3.31
C ARG A 334 6.62 -0.18 4.19
N VAL A 335 5.48 0.32 3.76
CA VAL A 335 4.59 1.10 4.63
C VAL A 335 3.71 0.14 5.43
N SER A 336 3.78 0.19 6.76
CA SER A 336 2.96 -0.66 7.63
C SER A 336 1.63 -0.01 8.00
N ASP A 337 1.66 1.30 8.26
CA ASP A 337 0.49 2.10 8.59
C ASP A 337 0.81 3.60 8.40
N PHE A 338 -0.23 4.43 8.42
CA PHE A 338 -0.10 5.88 8.48
C PHE A 338 -1.23 6.49 9.32
N ALA A 339 -0.92 7.65 9.90
CA ALA A 339 -1.88 8.44 10.67
C ALA A 339 -2.93 9.10 9.75
N PRO A 340 -4.09 9.50 10.29
CA PRO A 340 -5.10 10.26 9.53
C PRO A 340 -4.50 11.49 8.84
N GLY A 341 -4.89 11.70 7.57
CA GLY A 341 -4.37 12.78 6.74
C GLY A 341 -2.87 12.66 6.41
N PHE A 342 -2.23 11.52 6.66
CA PHE A 342 -0.81 11.29 6.39
C PHE A 342 0.12 12.21 7.20
N ALA A 343 -0.27 12.58 8.42
CA ALA A 343 0.59 13.38 9.31
C ALA A 343 1.90 12.66 9.69
N SER A 344 1.86 11.33 9.72
CA SER A 344 3.01 10.45 9.89
C SER A 344 2.76 9.09 9.26
N VAL A 345 3.84 8.37 8.99
CA VAL A 345 3.86 7.02 8.42
C VAL A 345 4.82 6.14 9.19
N ASN A 346 4.44 4.88 9.41
CA ASN A 346 5.33 3.85 9.93
C ASN A 346 5.86 3.03 8.75
N LEU A 347 7.18 2.91 8.67
CA LEU A 347 7.88 2.21 7.60
C LEU A 347 8.69 1.06 8.20
N SER A 348 8.85 -0.02 7.44
CA SER A 348 9.84 -1.07 7.68
C SER A 348 10.86 -1.05 6.56
N ILE A 349 12.15 -1.04 6.90
CA ILE A 349 13.25 -1.00 5.94
C ILE A 349 14.10 -2.25 6.14
N GLY A 350 14.14 -3.12 5.13
CA GLY A 350 14.88 -4.37 5.17
C GLY A 350 15.85 -4.49 4.00
N GLY A 351 17.11 -4.82 4.27
CA GLY A 351 18.12 -5.10 3.27
C GLY A 351 18.33 -6.59 3.03
N GLY A 352 19.41 -6.94 2.33
CA GLY A 352 19.85 -8.33 2.16
C GLY A 352 18.92 -9.12 1.26
N ASN A 353 18.19 -10.11 1.80
CA ASN A 353 17.16 -10.88 1.08
C ASN A 353 15.74 -10.41 1.43
N ALA A 354 15.56 -9.37 2.25
CA ALA A 354 14.23 -8.89 2.62
C ALA A 354 13.42 -8.41 1.41
N TRP A 355 14.08 -7.89 0.38
CA TRP A 355 13.46 -7.55 -0.91
C TRP A 355 12.96 -8.78 -1.69
N GLN A 356 13.25 -10.00 -1.23
CA GLN A 356 12.74 -11.28 -1.77
C GLN A 356 11.60 -11.87 -0.93
N ASP A 357 11.15 -11.20 0.13
CA ASP A 357 10.03 -11.64 0.99
C ASP A 357 8.67 -11.35 0.33
N PHE A 358 8.35 -12.18 -0.68
CA PHE A 358 7.05 -12.19 -1.37
C PHE A 358 6.15 -13.26 -0.78
N ARG A 359 5.01 -12.84 -0.26
CA ARG A 359 4.00 -13.72 0.35
C ARG A 359 2.59 -13.32 -0.06
N ILE A 360 1.71 -14.30 0.01
CA ILE A 360 0.27 -14.13 -0.08
C ILE A 360 -0.37 -14.84 1.10
N THR A 361 -1.35 -14.20 1.72
CA THR A 361 -2.15 -14.76 2.80
C THR A 361 -3.62 -14.65 2.45
N LEU A 362 -4.42 -15.58 2.93
CA LEU A 362 -5.88 -15.53 2.82
C LEU A 362 -6.47 -15.31 4.22
N GLU A 363 -7.35 -14.33 4.34
CA GLU A 363 -8.15 -14.14 5.55
C GLU A 363 -9.17 -15.27 5.72
N GLU A 364 -9.76 -15.36 6.91
CA GLU A 364 -10.87 -16.28 7.17
C GLU A 364 -12.05 -15.98 6.22
N THR A 365 -12.58 -17.01 5.56
CA THR A 365 -13.70 -16.88 4.64
C THR A 365 -14.95 -16.43 5.39
N MET A 366 -15.56 -15.33 4.98
CA MET A 366 -16.87 -14.95 5.49
C MET A 366 -17.95 -15.69 4.71
N THR A 367 -18.76 -16.48 5.40
CA THR A 367 -19.86 -17.26 4.83
C THR A 367 -21.19 -16.77 5.35
N ASN A 368 -22.13 -16.50 4.45
CA ASN A 368 -23.50 -16.16 4.77
C ASN A 368 -24.46 -17.08 3.99
N VAL A 369 -25.32 -17.78 4.71
CA VAL A 369 -26.30 -18.72 4.13
C VAL A 369 -27.68 -18.06 4.17
N LEU A 370 -28.25 -17.83 2.99
CA LEU A 370 -29.53 -17.15 2.83
C LEU A 370 -30.62 -18.18 2.50
N PRO A 371 -31.73 -18.24 3.25
CA PRO A 371 -32.85 -19.10 2.91
C PRO A 371 -33.51 -18.63 1.61
N VAL A 372 -33.71 -19.56 0.67
CA VAL A 372 -34.36 -19.29 -0.63
C VAL A 372 -35.80 -19.79 -0.61
N GLY A 373 -36.02 -20.99 -0.08
CA GLY A 373 -37.34 -21.61 -0.09
C GLY A 373 -37.46 -22.73 0.92
N THR A 374 -38.68 -22.94 1.38
CA THR A 374 -39.06 -24.07 2.24
C THR A 374 -40.21 -24.80 1.56
N GLY A 375 -40.02 -26.09 1.29
CA GLY A 375 -41.05 -26.94 0.70
C GLY A 375 -42.16 -27.31 1.68
N ASP A 376 -43.18 -27.96 1.16
CA ASP A 376 -44.28 -28.50 1.94
C ASP A 376 -43.84 -29.71 2.78
N TRP A 377 -44.62 -29.99 3.83
CA TRP A 377 -44.45 -31.21 4.61
C TRP A 377 -44.93 -32.43 3.83
N HIS A 378 -44.06 -33.44 3.76
CA HIS A 378 -44.32 -34.74 3.15
C HIS A 378 -44.12 -35.85 4.18
N ARG A 379 -44.75 -37.00 3.96
CA ARG A 379 -44.57 -38.17 4.81
C ARG A 379 -43.52 -39.11 4.25
N ALA A 380 -42.71 -39.67 5.13
CA ALA A 380 -41.78 -40.74 4.80
C ALA A 380 -41.82 -41.83 5.87
N LEU A 381 -41.71 -43.08 5.41
CA LEU A 381 -41.63 -44.25 6.26
C LEU A 381 -40.15 -44.52 6.58
N VAL A 382 -39.69 -44.09 7.75
CA VAL A 382 -38.26 -44.14 8.13
C VAL A 382 -38.05 -44.66 9.54
N ALA A 383 -36.86 -45.24 9.78
CA ALA A 383 -36.39 -45.54 11.12
C ALA A 383 -35.56 -44.34 11.63
N PRO A 384 -35.80 -43.86 12.87
CA PRO A 384 -35.12 -42.68 13.38
C PRO A 384 -33.66 -42.94 13.82
N CYS A 385 -33.27 -44.22 13.95
CA CYS A 385 -31.89 -44.69 14.07
C CYS A 385 -31.83 -46.19 13.67
N PRO A 386 -30.64 -46.81 13.52
CA PRO A 386 -30.51 -48.20 13.03
C PRO A 386 -31.25 -49.28 13.83
N ILE A 387 -31.53 -49.02 15.12
CA ILE A 387 -32.27 -49.93 16.01
C ILE A 387 -33.73 -49.51 16.27
N GLY A 388 -34.16 -48.41 15.64
CA GLY A 388 -35.48 -47.84 15.77
C GLY A 388 -36.49 -48.56 14.90
N ALA A 389 -37.73 -48.64 15.37
CA ALA A 389 -38.83 -49.13 14.54
C ALA A 389 -39.13 -48.13 13.42
N THR A 390 -39.28 -48.63 12.21
CA THR A 390 -39.73 -47.85 11.07
C THR A 390 -41.17 -47.40 11.27
N ARG A 391 -41.44 -46.09 11.15
CA ARG A 391 -42.80 -45.52 11.20
C ARG A 391 -42.89 -44.27 10.33
N GLU A 392 -44.11 -43.78 10.09
CA GLU A 392 -44.32 -42.56 9.31
C GLU A 392 -43.93 -41.32 10.12
N PHE A 393 -43.21 -40.40 9.48
CA PHE A 393 -42.82 -39.10 10.00
C PHE A 393 -42.93 -38.04 8.92
N ASN A 394 -43.06 -36.75 9.30
CA ASN A 394 -43.06 -35.68 8.33
C ASN A 394 -41.66 -35.08 8.15
N PHE A 395 -41.32 -34.78 6.89
CA PHE A 395 -40.12 -34.05 6.50
C PHE A 395 -40.49 -32.96 5.50
N ARG A 396 -39.63 -31.95 5.35
CA ARG A 396 -39.69 -30.98 4.26
C ARG A 396 -38.29 -30.60 3.82
N VAL A 397 -38.18 -30.12 2.60
CA VAL A 397 -36.90 -29.71 2.00
C VAL A 397 -36.73 -28.21 2.16
N LYS A 398 -35.61 -27.79 2.72
CA LYS A 398 -35.16 -26.39 2.76
C LYS A 398 -34.08 -26.18 1.73
N THR A 399 -34.18 -25.06 1.02
CA THR A 399 -33.19 -24.64 0.02
C THR A 399 -32.61 -23.30 0.42
N PHE A 400 -31.31 -23.17 0.22
CA PHE A 400 -30.54 -21.99 0.57
C PHE A 400 -29.69 -21.55 -0.61
N ARG A 401 -29.07 -20.39 -0.43
CA ARG A 401 -28.04 -19.84 -1.29
C ARG A 401 -26.90 -19.40 -0.40
N THR A 402 -25.69 -19.76 -0.77
CA THR A 402 -24.50 -19.43 0.01
C THR A 402 -23.76 -18.29 -0.65
N PHE A 403 -23.46 -17.25 0.13
CA PHE A 403 -22.61 -16.13 -0.25
C PHE A 403 -21.30 -16.21 0.53
N LEU A 404 -20.19 -16.10 -0.19
CA LEU A 404 -18.84 -16.21 0.34
C LEU A 404 -18.07 -14.94 -0.01
N VAL A 405 -17.28 -14.43 0.94
CA VAL A 405 -16.28 -13.39 0.68
C VAL A 405 -14.92 -13.93 1.10
N LEU A 406 -14.00 -13.94 0.15
CA LEU A 406 -12.60 -14.29 0.35
C LEU A 406 -11.72 -13.06 0.13
N GLN A 407 -10.81 -12.82 1.05
CA GLN A 407 -9.86 -11.71 0.99
C GLN A 407 -8.44 -12.24 1.03
N ALA A 408 -7.71 -12.04 -0.05
CA ALA A 408 -6.28 -12.23 -0.14
C ALA A 408 -5.55 -10.91 0.18
N ARG A 409 -4.39 -11.03 0.82
CA ARG A 409 -3.42 -9.95 1.01
C ARG A 409 -2.06 -10.39 0.52
N SER A 410 -1.38 -9.53 -0.21
CA SER A 410 0.01 -9.70 -0.60
C SER A 410 0.94 -8.97 0.35
N ALA A 411 2.21 -9.36 0.36
CA ALA A 411 3.30 -8.50 0.80
C ALA A 411 4.49 -8.73 -0.15
N GLY A 412 5.24 -7.67 -0.44
CA GLY A 412 6.41 -7.70 -1.31
C GLY A 412 6.15 -7.16 -2.71
N TYR A 413 4.91 -6.82 -3.06
CA TYR A 413 4.56 -6.40 -4.42
C TYR A 413 4.35 -4.88 -4.50
N GLU A 414 5.02 -4.22 -5.43
CA GLU A 414 4.81 -2.79 -5.70
C GLU A 414 3.45 -2.55 -6.37
N ALA A 415 3.09 -3.39 -7.35
CA ALA A 415 1.82 -3.34 -8.04
C ALA A 415 1.23 -4.76 -8.18
N PRO A 416 0.62 -5.31 -7.11
CA PRO A 416 0.12 -6.68 -7.10
C PRO A 416 -1.06 -6.86 -8.08
N ALA A 417 -0.88 -7.79 -9.01
CA ALA A 417 -1.91 -8.24 -9.94
C ALA A 417 -2.47 -9.59 -9.48
N TYR A 418 -3.70 -9.57 -9.00
CA TYR A 418 -4.40 -10.76 -8.51
C TYR A 418 -5.15 -11.46 -9.64
N SER A 419 -5.06 -12.78 -9.66
CA SER A 419 -5.87 -13.66 -10.51
C SER A 419 -6.49 -14.75 -9.66
N TRP A 420 -7.80 -14.92 -9.78
CA TRP A 420 -8.56 -15.92 -9.03
C TRP A 420 -8.98 -17.07 -9.94
N LYS A 421 -9.02 -18.29 -9.39
CA LYS A 421 -9.62 -19.45 -10.02
C LYS A 421 -10.59 -20.13 -9.06
N VAL A 422 -11.66 -20.67 -9.61
CA VAL A 422 -12.60 -21.54 -8.87
C VAL A 422 -12.62 -22.89 -9.56
N HIS A 423 -12.28 -23.92 -8.80
CA HIS A 423 -12.19 -25.30 -9.25
C HIS A 423 -11.29 -25.45 -10.49
N GLY A 424 -10.15 -24.75 -10.49
CA GLY A 424 -9.18 -24.72 -11.59
C GLY A 424 -9.53 -23.80 -12.76
N ILE A 425 -10.74 -23.22 -12.80
CA ILE A 425 -11.19 -22.34 -13.87
C ILE A 425 -10.88 -20.87 -13.54
N PRO A 426 -10.09 -20.15 -14.37
CA PRO A 426 -9.81 -18.74 -14.16
C PRO A 426 -11.06 -17.87 -14.22
N LEU A 427 -11.18 -16.95 -13.27
CA LEU A 427 -12.22 -15.94 -13.25
C LEU A 427 -11.80 -14.75 -14.14
N ASN A 428 -12.65 -14.38 -15.08
CA ASN A 428 -12.45 -13.21 -15.94
C ASN A 428 -13.65 -12.26 -15.84
N PRO A 429 -13.60 -11.23 -14.98
CA PRO A 429 -14.68 -10.28 -14.80
C PRO A 429 -15.09 -9.55 -16.09
N ALA A 430 -14.17 -9.41 -17.06
CA ALA A 430 -14.46 -8.76 -18.35
C ALA A 430 -15.27 -9.65 -19.31
N ALA A 431 -15.26 -10.98 -19.12
CA ALA A 431 -16.02 -11.92 -19.95
C ALA A 431 -17.43 -12.21 -19.38
N GLY A 432 -17.70 -11.83 -18.14
CA GLY A 432 -18.96 -12.07 -17.44
C GLY A 432 -18.74 -12.37 -15.95
N ASN A 433 -19.83 -12.44 -15.20
CA ASN A 433 -19.84 -12.66 -13.75
C ASN A 433 -20.45 -14.02 -13.35
N THR A 434 -20.68 -14.92 -14.29
CA THR A 434 -21.25 -16.24 -14.03
C THR A 434 -20.26 -17.34 -14.41
N LEU A 435 -20.19 -18.37 -13.57
CA LEU A 435 -19.35 -19.54 -13.75
C LEU A 435 -20.22 -20.79 -13.58
N ASN A 436 -20.18 -21.69 -14.56
CA ASN A 436 -20.85 -22.99 -14.45
C ASN A 436 -19.81 -24.08 -14.24
N LEU A 437 -19.95 -24.83 -13.17
CA LEU A 437 -19.03 -25.88 -12.74
C LEU A 437 -19.72 -27.24 -12.75
N GLN A 438 -18.95 -28.29 -13.01
CA GLN A 438 -19.38 -29.65 -12.74
C GLN A 438 -18.74 -30.07 -11.42
N VAL A 439 -19.54 -30.27 -10.38
CA VAL A 439 -19.08 -30.54 -9.02
C VAL A 439 -19.75 -31.82 -8.52
N GLN A 440 -18.99 -32.66 -7.81
CA GLN A 440 -19.57 -33.79 -7.12
C GLN A 440 -20.28 -33.29 -5.87
N CYS A 441 -21.60 -33.45 -5.81
CA CYS A 441 -22.43 -33.01 -4.70
C CYS A 441 -23.67 -33.91 -4.61
N ARG A 442 -24.55 -33.65 -3.63
CA ARG A 442 -25.77 -34.42 -3.44
C ARG A 442 -27.00 -33.60 -3.79
N ASP A 443 -27.96 -34.24 -4.44
CA ASP A 443 -29.30 -33.70 -4.64
C ASP A 443 -30.34 -34.43 -3.77
N ASN A 444 -31.58 -33.95 -3.86
CA ASN A 444 -32.68 -34.43 -3.05
C ASN A 444 -33.27 -35.76 -3.58
N SER A 445 -33.51 -36.72 -2.70
CA SER A 445 -34.22 -37.99 -2.94
C SER A 445 -35.44 -38.12 -2.04
N GLY A 446 -36.21 -37.03 -1.91
CA GLY A 446 -37.32 -36.95 -0.97
C GLY A 446 -36.81 -36.80 0.47
N HIS A 447 -36.86 -37.87 1.25
CA HIS A 447 -36.51 -37.84 2.68
C HIS A 447 -35.05 -38.19 2.97
N MET A 448 -34.26 -38.38 1.92
CA MET A 448 -32.82 -38.62 1.97
C MET A 448 -32.12 -37.82 0.87
N MET A 449 -30.82 -37.66 1.00
CA MET A 449 -29.98 -37.19 -0.10
C MET A 449 -29.52 -38.37 -0.97
N ASN A 450 -29.46 -38.19 -2.28
CA ASN A 450 -28.88 -39.20 -3.17
C ASN A 450 -27.36 -39.35 -2.91
N ALA A 451 -26.80 -40.44 -3.40
CA ALA A 451 -25.35 -40.62 -3.39
C ALA A 451 -24.65 -39.50 -4.18
N PRO A 452 -23.46 -39.04 -3.78
CA PRO A 452 -22.75 -37.95 -4.46
C PRO A 452 -22.54 -38.24 -5.94
N ALA A 453 -23.06 -37.36 -6.81
CA ALA A 453 -22.94 -37.44 -8.26
C ALA A 453 -22.47 -36.11 -8.84
N MET A 454 -22.10 -36.08 -10.11
CA MET A 454 -21.72 -34.84 -10.79
C MET A 454 -22.97 -34.03 -11.12
N HIS A 455 -23.04 -32.80 -10.61
CA HIS A 455 -24.10 -31.85 -10.94
C HIS A 455 -23.54 -30.53 -11.48
N PRO A 456 -24.29 -29.85 -12.36
CA PRO A 456 -24.01 -28.47 -12.70
C PRO A 456 -24.28 -27.55 -11.50
N VAL A 457 -23.26 -26.85 -11.03
CA VAL A 457 -23.37 -25.79 -10.03
C VAL A 457 -23.12 -24.45 -10.73
N GLN A 458 -24.07 -23.53 -10.60
CA GLN A 458 -23.90 -22.17 -11.08
C GLN A 458 -23.37 -21.31 -9.93
N CYS A 459 -22.32 -20.54 -10.21
CA CYS A 459 -21.80 -19.54 -9.30
C CYS A 459 -21.85 -18.17 -9.97
N THR A 460 -22.19 -17.14 -9.21
CA THR A 460 -22.01 -15.75 -9.62
C THR A 460 -20.85 -15.17 -8.82
N PHE A 461 -19.96 -14.40 -9.45
CA PHE A 461 -18.77 -13.88 -8.78
C PHE A 461 -18.50 -12.41 -9.09
N THR A 462 -17.84 -11.73 -8.16
CA THR A 462 -17.23 -10.41 -8.34
C THR A 462 -15.79 -10.47 -7.86
N VAL A 463 -14.86 -9.99 -8.69
CA VAL A 463 -13.44 -9.88 -8.31
C VAL A 463 -13.05 -8.42 -8.29
N ASN A 464 -12.43 -7.99 -7.20
CA ASN A 464 -11.80 -6.68 -7.08
C ASN A 464 -10.42 -6.84 -6.44
N GLY A 465 -9.39 -6.98 -7.27
CA GLY A 465 -8.01 -7.24 -6.82
C GLY A 465 -7.93 -8.47 -5.92
N GLY A 466 -7.46 -8.26 -4.68
CA GLY A 466 -7.36 -9.30 -3.66
C GLY A 466 -8.70 -9.75 -3.05
N ARG A 467 -9.86 -9.25 -3.51
CA ARG A 467 -11.18 -9.65 -2.99
C ARG A 467 -11.96 -10.47 -4.02
N LEU A 468 -12.48 -11.62 -3.59
CA LEU A 468 -13.43 -12.45 -4.34
C LEU A 468 -14.73 -12.55 -3.55
N GLU A 469 -15.84 -12.16 -4.18
CA GLU A 469 -17.18 -12.43 -3.70
C GLU A 469 -17.78 -13.52 -4.59
N LEU A 470 -18.28 -14.59 -3.98
CA LEU A 470 -18.80 -15.77 -4.68
C LEU A 470 -20.17 -16.13 -4.12
N MET A 471 -21.17 -16.16 -4.98
CA MET A 471 -22.52 -16.63 -4.69
C MET A 471 -22.70 -17.99 -5.35
N ILE A 472 -23.05 -19.00 -4.56
CA ILE A 472 -23.27 -20.37 -5.04
C ILE A 472 -24.77 -20.62 -5.08
N ASP A 473 -25.27 -20.88 -6.29
CA ASP A 473 -26.66 -21.20 -6.58
C ASP A 473 -26.85 -22.70 -6.82
N GLY A 474 -28.04 -23.19 -6.48
CA GLY A 474 -28.45 -24.57 -6.69
C GLY A 474 -28.83 -25.25 -5.38
N ALA A 475 -29.97 -25.94 -5.39
CA ALA A 475 -30.50 -26.69 -4.25
C ALA A 475 -29.77 -28.04 -4.09
N LEU A 476 -28.47 -27.97 -3.78
CA LEU A 476 -27.54 -29.10 -3.65
C LEU A 476 -26.84 -29.03 -2.28
N ALA A 477 -26.47 -30.17 -1.73
CA ALA A 477 -25.70 -30.30 -0.50
C ALA A 477 -24.29 -30.85 -0.78
N ASP A 478 -23.36 -30.73 0.17
CA ASP A 478 -21.97 -31.16 0.04
C ASP A 478 -21.24 -30.49 -1.13
N ILE A 479 -21.52 -29.22 -1.43
CA ILE A 479 -20.83 -28.50 -2.50
C ILE A 479 -19.43 -28.14 -2.01
N VAL A 480 -18.40 -28.72 -2.63
CA VAL A 480 -16.99 -28.45 -2.28
C VAL A 480 -16.29 -27.77 -3.46
N LEU A 481 -15.89 -26.51 -3.28
CA LEU A 481 -15.18 -25.74 -4.31
C LEU A 481 -13.74 -25.45 -3.87
N GLY A 482 -12.77 -25.79 -4.73
CA GLY A 482 -11.39 -25.33 -4.56
C GLY A 482 -11.24 -23.90 -5.05
N ILE A 483 -10.67 -23.02 -4.26
CA ILE A 483 -10.40 -21.63 -4.63
C ILE A 483 -8.89 -21.44 -4.69
N GLU A 484 -8.41 -20.89 -5.80
CA GLU A 484 -7.00 -20.53 -5.98
C GLU A 484 -6.90 -19.03 -6.19
N VAL A 485 -5.94 -18.40 -5.53
CA VAL A 485 -5.54 -17.02 -5.80
C VAL A 485 -4.05 -17.00 -6.11
N THR A 486 -3.71 -16.39 -7.23
CA THR A 486 -2.33 -16.11 -7.60
C THR A 486 -2.12 -14.60 -7.63
N VAL A 487 -1.05 -14.13 -7.00
CA VAL A 487 -0.57 -12.75 -7.12
C VAL A 487 0.70 -12.73 -7.94
N ASN A 488 0.75 -11.78 -8.87
CA ASN A 488 1.91 -11.46 -9.69
C ASN A 488 2.31 -10.01 -9.47
N GLU A 489 3.54 -9.67 -9.84
CA GLU A 489 3.97 -8.28 -9.96
C GLU A 489 3.61 -7.73 -11.34
N SER A 490 3.16 -6.47 -11.40
CA SER A 490 2.88 -5.76 -12.65
C SER A 490 3.74 -4.51 -12.86
N SER A 491 4.49 -4.07 -11.84
CA SER A 491 5.47 -2.99 -11.92
C SER A 491 6.59 -3.36 -12.91
N PRO A 492 6.76 -2.62 -14.02
CA PRO A 492 7.78 -2.94 -15.04
C PRO A 492 9.21 -2.96 -14.48
N SER A 493 9.51 -2.10 -13.51
CA SER A 493 10.83 -2.03 -12.85
C SER A 493 11.11 -3.25 -12.01
N VAL A 494 10.13 -3.74 -11.25
CA VAL A 494 10.30 -4.97 -10.45
C VAL A 494 10.35 -6.17 -11.36
N MET A 495 9.40 -6.27 -12.29
CA MET A 495 9.36 -7.34 -13.29
C MET A 495 10.74 -7.50 -13.95
N LYS A 496 11.35 -6.46 -14.51
CA LYS A 496 12.68 -6.58 -15.16
C LYS A 496 13.77 -7.25 -14.31
N ASN A 497 13.70 -7.12 -12.99
CA ASN A 497 14.76 -7.53 -12.07
C ASN A 497 14.39 -8.76 -11.20
N TYR A 498 13.09 -9.09 -11.03
CA TYR A 498 12.64 -10.18 -10.17
C TYR A 498 11.17 -10.60 -10.41
N TYR A 499 10.85 -11.91 -10.36
CA TYR A 499 9.54 -12.47 -10.79
C TYR A 499 8.97 -13.64 -9.95
N PRO A 500 8.84 -13.59 -8.61
CA PRO A 500 8.13 -14.67 -7.92
C PRO A 500 6.61 -14.43 -7.94
N SER A 501 5.91 -15.14 -8.82
CA SER A 501 4.46 -15.36 -8.63
C SER A 501 4.25 -16.20 -7.36
N ARG A 502 3.17 -15.92 -6.64
CA ARG A 502 2.78 -16.69 -5.46
C ARG A 502 1.33 -17.12 -5.58
N THR A 503 1.09 -18.39 -5.30
CA THR A 503 -0.23 -19.00 -5.39
C THR A 503 -0.60 -19.59 -4.04
N LEU A 504 -1.86 -19.38 -3.64
CA LEU A 504 -2.46 -19.98 -2.46
C LEU A 504 -3.77 -20.63 -2.85
N TRP A 505 -4.06 -21.76 -2.21
CA TRP A 505 -5.27 -22.53 -2.42
C TRP A 505 -6.02 -22.70 -1.10
N THR A 506 -7.34 -22.72 -1.17
CA THR A 506 -8.23 -23.08 -0.07
C THR A 506 -9.42 -23.87 -0.62
N THR A 507 -10.21 -24.45 0.27
CA THR A 507 -11.46 -25.11 -0.08
C THR A 507 -12.60 -24.47 0.69
N VAL A 508 -13.68 -24.16 -0.01
CA VAL A 508 -14.93 -23.68 0.60
C VAL A 508 -16.01 -24.75 0.46
N ARG A 509 -16.91 -24.79 1.44
CA ARG A 509 -18.04 -25.72 1.48
C ARG A 509 -19.35 -24.95 1.54
N ALA A 510 -20.38 -25.47 0.88
CA ALA A 510 -21.73 -24.91 0.92
C ALA A 510 -22.77 -26.02 0.91
N ASP A 511 -23.75 -25.89 1.82
CA ASP A 511 -24.92 -26.76 1.90
C ASP A 511 -26.17 -25.94 1.61
N ASN A 512 -26.55 -25.93 0.34
CA ASN A 512 -27.71 -25.19 -0.15
C ASN A 512 -29.01 -26.02 -0.12
N LEU A 513 -28.96 -27.22 0.46
CA LEU A 513 -30.07 -28.14 0.60
C LEU A 513 -30.02 -28.77 1.99
N ALA A 514 -31.13 -28.76 2.71
CA ALA A 514 -31.27 -29.48 3.98
C ALA A 514 -32.64 -30.16 4.07
N ILE A 515 -32.68 -31.30 4.76
CA ILE A 515 -33.92 -32.01 5.07
C ILE A 515 -34.29 -31.69 6.51
N GLU A 516 -35.41 -30.99 6.69
CA GLU A 516 -35.95 -30.73 8.01
C GLU A 516 -37.01 -31.76 8.36
N TRP A 517 -36.84 -32.39 9.52
CA TRP A 517 -37.82 -33.30 10.10
C TRP A 517 -38.69 -32.62 11.14
N ASP A 518 -39.91 -33.10 11.30
CA ASP A 518 -40.83 -32.61 12.32
C ASP A 518 -40.37 -32.95 13.75
N GLY A 519 -41.03 -32.32 14.74
CA GLY A 519 -40.69 -32.54 16.15
C GLY A 519 -40.91 -33.97 16.63
N GLU A 520 -41.83 -34.71 16.01
CA GLU A 520 -42.09 -36.11 16.35
C GLU A 520 -40.94 -37.03 15.94
N TYR A 521 -40.36 -36.81 14.75
CA TYR A 521 -39.16 -37.49 14.32
C TYR A 521 -37.96 -37.13 15.19
N GLN A 522 -37.74 -35.86 15.46
CA GLN A 522 -36.60 -35.42 16.28
C GLN A 522 -36.62 -36.05 17.68
N ALA A 523 -37.78 -36.08 18.34
CA ALA A 523 -37.95 -36.72 19.64
C ALA A 523 -37.72 -38.25 19.56
N ALA A 524 -38.19 -38.89 18.49
CA ALA A 524 -37.99 -40.32 18.27
C ALA A 524 -36.53 -40.68 17.99
N ALA A 525 -35.84 -39.86 17.19
CA ALA A 525 -34.42 -39.97 16.89
C ALA A 525 -33.61 -39.84 18.17
N GLU A 526 -33.84 -38.79 18.95
CA GLU A 526 -33.12 -38.59 20.20
C GLU A 526 -33.33 -39.76 21.18
N ALA A 527 -34.56 -40.24 21.36
CA ALA A 527 -34.84 -41.40 22.19
C ALA A 527 -34.15 -42.68 21.69
N CYS A 528 -34.18 -42.92 20.37
CA CYS A 528 -33.55 -44.05 19.71
C CYS A 528 -32.02 -44.03 19.89
N TRP A 529 -31.39 -42.88 19.68
CA TRP A 529 -29.95 -42.70 19.80
C TRP A 529 -29.46 -42.76 21.24
N ARG A 530 -30.22 -42.24 22.22
CA ARG A 530 -29.92 -42.45 23.65
C ARG A 530 -29.92 -43.94 24.00
N ARG A 531 -30.88 -44.71 23.46
CA ARG A 531 -30.93 -46.17 23.64
C ARG A 531 -29.73 -46.86 22.98
N LEU A 532 -29.37 -46.46 21.75
CA LEU A 532 -28.22 -47.02 21.03
C LEU A 532 -26.90 -46.72 21.76
N LYS A 533 -26.71 -45.51 22.27
CA LYS A 533 -25.54 -45.12 23.09
C LYS A 533 -25.47 -45.90 24.40
N LYS A 534 -26.61 -46.19 25.03
CA LYS A 534 -26.66 -47.06 26.22
C LYS A 534 -26.20 -48.48 25.88
N LEU A 535 -26.58 -48.99 24.70
CA LEU A 535 -26.16 -50.30 24.20
C LEU A 535 -24.67 -50.34 23.82
N SER A 536 -24.10 -49.31 23.18
CA SER A 536 -22.65 -49.29 22.89
C SER A 536 -21.79 -49.23 24.14
N ASN A 537 -22.24 -48.53 25.18
CA ASN A 537 -21.52 -48.51 26.46
C ASN A 537 -21.53 -49.88 27.16
N GLN A 538 -22.46 -50.76 26.78
CA GLN A 538 -22.57 -52.13 27.29
C GLN A 538 -21.89 -53.15 26.37
N ILE A 539 -21.60 -52.78 25.12
CA ILE A 539 -21.01 -53.63 24.08
C ILE A 539 -19.82 -52.87 23.47
N PRO A 540 -18.60 -53.02 24.01
CA PRO A 540 -17.40 -52.24 23.62
C PRO A 540 -17.02 -52.32 22.14
N GLU A 541 -17.49 -53.36 21.45
CA GLU A 541 -17.22 -53.64 20.03
C GLU A 541 -18.23 -52.97 19.09
N LEU A 542 -19.32 -52.41 19.62
CA LEU A 542 -20.30 -51.67 18.84
C LEU A 542 -19.74 -50.27 18.54
N VAL A 543 -19.02 -50.15 17.42
CA VAL A 543 -18.55 -48.85 16.92
C VAL A 543 -19.73 -48.06 16.39
N ILE A 544 -20.24 -47.13 17.21
CA ILE A 544 -21.17 -46.11 16.74
C ILE A 544 -20.34 -45.02 16.03
N PRO A 545 -20.56 -44.73 14.74
CA PRO A 545 -19.89 -43.59 14.10
C PRO A 545 -20.26 -42.29 14.83
N PRO A 546 -19.35 -41.30 14.90
CA PRO A 546 -19.59 -40.06 15.61
C PRO A 546 -20.88 -39.43 15.11
N HIS A 547 -21.82 -39.24 16.02
CA HIS A 547 -23.06 -38.50 15.77
C HIS A 547 -22.66 -37.04 15.51
N GLY A 548 -23.00 -36.52 14.32
CA GLY A 548 -23.16 -35.07 14.16
C GLY A 548 -24.19 -34.59 15.17
N ASN A 549 -24.08 -33.35 15.67
CA ASN A 549 -24.99 -32.87 16.70
C ASN A 549 -26.46 -33.01 16.24
N PRO A 550 -27.46 -33.07 17.14
CA PRO A 550 -28.88 -33.12 16.78
C PRO A 550 -29.42 -31.93 15.95
N GLY A 551 -28.53 -31.02 15.50
CA GLY A 551 -28.80 -29.95 14.54
C GLY A 551 -27.98 -30.04 13.25
N ASP A 552 -27.25 -31.13 13.01
CA ASP A 552 -26.58 -31.38 11.72
C ASP A 552 -27.61 -31.85 10.67
N PRO A 553 -27.54 -31.31 9.43
CA PRO A 553 -28.54 -31.55 8.38
C PRO A 553 -28.50 -32.94 7.75
N ASP A 554 -27.49 -33.77 8.07
CA ASP A 554 -27.32 -35.10 7.49
C ASP A 554 -27.58 -36.23 8.49
N PRO A 555 -28.55 -37.14 8.22
CA PRO A 555 -28.56 -38.43 8.89
C PRO A 555 -27.35 -39.26 8.41
N PRO A 556 -26.62 -39.95 9.31
CA PRO A 556 -25.50 -40.79 8.90
C PRO A 556 -25.96 -41.87 7.91
N TYR A 557 -25.28 -41.94 6.75
CA TYR A 557 -25.42 -43.02 5.79
C TYR A 557 -24.94 -44.33 6.43
N PHE A 558 -25.79 -45.36 6.45
CA PHE A 558 -25.42 -46.70 6.92
C PHE A 558 -25.56 -47.73 5.80
N GLU A 559 -24.48 -48.48 5.56
CA GLU A 559 -24.54 -49.80 4.93
C GLU A 559 -25.31 -50.77 5.85
N LYS A 560 -26.14 -51.64 5.24
CA LYS A 560 -26.91 -52.68 5.94
C LYS A 560 -25.98 -53.60 6.73
N ILE A 561 -26.12 -53.67 8.05
CA ILE A 561 -25.61 -54.82 8.80
C ILE A 561 -26.44 -56.04 8.36
N GLY A 562 -25.76 -57.02 7.76
CA GLY A 562 -26.39 -58.26 7.31
C GLY A 562 -27.01 -59.01 8.49
N VAL A 563 -28.23 -59.54 8.30
CA VAL A 563 -29.01 -60.29 9.31
C VAL A 563 -28.18 -61.40 9.97
N ARG A 564 -27.24 -62.00 9.24
CA ARG A 564 -26.35 -63.03 9.73
C ARG A 564 -25.37 -62.52 10.80
N GLU A 565 -24.79 -61.35 10.59
CA GLU A 565 -23.84 -60.75 11.54
C GLU A 565 -24.58 -60.24 12.79
N LEU A 566 -25.79 -59.72 12.61
CA LEU A 566 -26.67 -59.33 13.72
C LEU A 566 -27.04 -60.53 14.60
N ILE A 567 -27.47 -61.65 14.01
CA ILE A 567 -27.80 -62.86 14.77
C ILE A 567 -26.55 -63.40 15.49
N ARG A 568 -25.39 -63.42 14.83
CA ARG A 568 -24.14 -63.89 15.42
C ARG A 568 -23.75 -63.10 16.67
N VAL A 569 -23.80 -61.77 16.62
CA VAL A 569 -23.50 -60.90 17.77
C VAL A 569 -24.50 -61.15 18.90
N LEU A 570 -25.79 -61.27 18.57
CA LEU A 570 -26.83 -61.51 19.55
C LEU A 570 -26.68 -62.87 20.25
N VAL A 571 -26.26 -63.93 19.55
CA VAL A 571 -26.05 -65.25 20.19
C VAL A 571 -25.03 -65.17 21.32
N ALA A 572 -23.96 -64.41 21.12
CA ALA A 572 -22.89 -64.28 22.12
C ALA A 572 -23.31 -63.45 23.34
N SER A 573 -24.17 -62.44 23.14
CA SER A 573 -24.53 -61.48 24.18
C SER A 573 -25.85 -61.78 24.89
N ASP A 574 -26.88 -62.21 24.14
CA ASP A 574 -28.20 -62.54 24.66
C ASP A 574 -28.80 -63.69 23.82
N PRO A 575 -28.53 -64.95 24.23
CA PRO A 575 -28.94 -66.13 23.49
C PRO A 575 -30.46 -66.26 23.32
N PHE A 576 -31.24 -65.65 24.22
CA PHE A 576 -32.69 -65.69 24.18
C PHE A 576 -33.21 -64.81 23.04
N VAL A 577 -32.72 -63.57 22.96
CA VAL A 577 -33.08 -62.64 21.88
C VAL A 577 -32.57 -63.14 20.54
N ALA A 578 -31.38 -63.73 20.50
CA ALA A 578 -30.84 -64.35 19.29
C ALA A 578 -31.74 -65.48 18.76
N ARG A 579 -32.25 -66.35 19.65
CA ARG A 579 -33.21 -67.40 19.30
C ARG A 579 -34.53 -66.83 18.78
N THR A 580 -35.04 -65.76 19.38
CA THR A 580 -36.27 -65.11 18.90
C THR A 580 -36.09 -64.53 17.51
N VAL A 581 -34.99 -63.82 17.26
CA VAL A 581 -34.69 -63.25 15.93
C VAL A 581 -34.43 -64.34 14.90
N ALA A 582 -33.69 -65.39 15.26
CA ALA A 582 -33.49 -66.55 14.39
C ALA A 582 -34.80 -67.30 14.10
N GLY A 583 -35.74 -67.35 15.05
CA GLY A 583 -37.05 -67.98 14.87
C GLY A 583 -37.90 -67.31 13.78
N VAL A 584 -37.89 -65.98 13.76
CA VAL A 584 -38.60 -65.21 12.72
C VAL A 584 -37.98 -65.43 11.34
N VAL A 585 -36.66 -65.55 11.25
CA VAL A 585 -35.96 -65.85 9.98
C VAL A 585 -36.22 -67.29 9.53
N ALA A 586 -36.25 -68.23 10.47
CA ALA A 586 -36.49 -69.64 10.23
C ALA A 586 -37.89 -69.90 9.67
N ASP A 587 -38.92 -69.31 10.28
CA ASP A 587 -40.30 -69.42 9.80
C ASP A 587 -40.47 -68.89 8.38
N ARG A 588 -39.81 -67.77 8.05
CA ARG A 588 -39.89 -67.16 6.72
C ARG A 588 -39.13 -67.93 5.65
N ALA A 589 -38.05 -68.60 6.03
CA ALA A 589 -37.25 -69.42 5.13
C ALA A 589 -37.70 -70.90 5.12
N ALA A 590 -38.75 -71.25 5.89
CA ALA A 590 -39.23 -72.62 6.10
C ALA A 590 -38.13 -73.61 6.52
N VAL A 591 -37.22 -73.14 7.37
CA VAL A 591 -36.12 -73.91 7.99
C VAL A 591 -36.27 -73.88 9.51
N SER A 592 -35.47 -74.64 10.24
CA SER A 592 -35.53 -74.60 11.71
C SER A 592 -34.73 -73.44 12.30
N VAL A 593 -35.12 -73.01 13.51
CA VAL A 593 -34.42 -71.96 14.27
C VAL A 593 -32.95 -72.35 14.50
N GLU A 594 -32.69 -73.60 14.86
CA GLU A 594 -31.36 -74.17 15.00
C GLU A 594 -30.55 -74.09 13.69
N GLN A 595 -31.16 -74.31 12.52
CA GLN A 595 -30.48 -74.18 11.23
C GLN A 595 -30.06 -72.73 10.93
N VAL A 596 -30.88 -71.75 11.32
CA VAL A 596 -30.56 -70.32 11.17
C VAL A 596 -29.46 -69.89 12.14
N LEU A 597 -29.52 -70.35 13.40
CA LEU A 597 -28.48 -70.08 14.39
C LEU A 597 -27.15 -70.73 14.01
N GLU A 598 -27.16 -71.99 13.56
CA GLU A 598 -25.96 -72.66 13.04
C GLU A 598 -25.40 -71.95 11.80
N ALA A 599 -26.27 -71.50 10.89
CA ALA A 599 -25.84 -70.74 9.73
C ALA A 599 -25.20 -69.41 10.14
N ALA A 600 -25.73 -68.71 11.14
CA ALA A 600 -25.15 -67.47 11.65
C ALA A 600 -23.82 -67.66 12.41
N LEU A 601 -23.57 -68.85 13.00
CA LEU A 601 -22.41 -69.11 13.86
C LEU A 601 -21.24 -69.84 13.16
N ARG A 602 -21.44 -70.45 11.98
CA ARG A 602 -20.35 -71.03 11.17
C ARG A 602 -19.69 -69.94 10.31
N ASN A 603 -18.44 -69.56 10.58
CA ASN A 603 -17.70 -68.64 9.69
C ASN A 603 -16.72 -69.38 8.75
N THR A 604 -16.69 -68.95 7.47
CA THR A 604 -15.54 -69.07 6.53
C THR A 604 -14.78 -70.41 6.51
N ARG A 605 -15.29 -71.40 5.77
CA ARG A 605 -14.39 -72.30 5.00
C ARG A 605 -14.63 -72.02 3.52
N ASN A 606 -13.62 -71.42 2.91
CA ASN A 606 -13.50 -70.98 1.52
C ASN A 606 -14.12 -69.59 1.30
N ALA A 607 -13.25 -68.60 1.50
CA ALA A 607 -13.49 -67.16 1.39
C ALA A 607 -13.99 -66.75 0.01
#